data_AF-A0A353NB15-F1
#
_entry.id   AF-A0A353NB15-F1
#
_cell.length_a   1.000
_cell.length_b   1.000
_cell.length_c   1.000
_cell.angle_alpha   90.00
_cell.angle_beta   90.00
_cell.angle_gamma   90.00
#
_symmetry.space_group_name_H-M   'P 1'
#
loop_
_entity.id
_entity.type
_entity.pdbx_description
1 polymer ?
#
loop_
_entity_poly.entity_id
_entity_poly.type
_entity_poly.pdbx_seq_one_letter_code
_entity_poly.pdbx_strand_id
1 'polypeptide(L)'
;KLKHNKPLDKKDFMELEKILWGEVGTKDDYFKEFGDTPLSILVRSIVGLDQMAANEAFSEFLNDQNLDSKQSRFVKTIVDYVVKNGIMERRALQEEPFESIGSIVDLFPTETAIKIVSIIDSIKKNATEVGA
;
A
#
# COMPACT_ATOMS: atom_id res chain seq x y z
N LYS A 1 -0.49 -9.19 10.86
CA LYS A 1 -0.52 -9.59 9.43
C LYS A 1 -0.60 -8.40 8.50
N LEU A 2 -1.63 -7.54 8.63
CA LEU A 2 -1.75 -6.29 7.86
C LEU A 2 -0.40 -5.60 7.70
N LYS A 3 0.25 -5.17 8.79
CA LYS A 3 1.53 -4.43 8.76
C LYS A 3 2.62 -5.06 7.89
N HIS A 4 2.66 -6.38 7.78
CA HIS A 4 3.72 -7.13 7.11
C HIS A 4 3.37 -7.56 5.67
N ASN A 5 2.51 -6.81 4.98
CA ASN A 5 2.11 -7.08 3.59
C ASN A 5 1.49 -8.48 3.39
N LYS A 6 0.70 -8.96 4.36
CA LYS A 6 0.01 -10.25 4.27
C LYS A 6 -1.50 -10.03 4.39
N PRO A 7 -2.31 -10.71 3.54
CA PRO A 7 -3.76 -10.75 3.71
C PRO A 7 -4.15 -11.16 5.13
N LEU A 8 -5.27 -10.64 5.60
CA LEU A 8 -5.91 -11.16 6.81
C LEU A 8 -6.58 -12.48 6.49
N ASP A 9 -6.61 -13.43 7.42
CA ASP A 9 -7.55 -14.55 7.30
C ASP A 9 -8.91 -14.16 7.91
N LYS A 10 -9.93 -15.00 7.67
CA LYS A 10 -11.29 -14.74 8.19
C LYS A 10 -11.33 -14.58 9.70
N LYS A 11 -10.50 -15.33 10.42
CA LYS A 11 -10.49 -15.27 11.89
C LYS A 11 -9.93 -13.94 12.37
N ASP A 12 -8.82 -13.48 11.79
CA ASP A 12 -8.25 -12.17 12.11
C ASP A 12 -9.24 -11.03 11.80
N PHE A 13 -9.96 -11.14 10.67
CA PHE A 13 -10.93 -10.13 10.26
C PHE A 13 -12.11 -10.05 11.22
N MET A 14 -12.67 -11.20 11.62
CA MET A 14 -13.75 -11.26 12.62
C MET A 14 -13.31 -10.70 13.98
N GLU A 15 -12.07 -10.95 14.39
CA GLU A 15 -11.52 -10.41 15.63
C GLU A 15 -11.38 -8.88 15.57
N LEU A 16 -10.94 -8.35 14.42
CA LEU A 16 -10.86 -6.92 14.17
C LEU A 16 -12.24 -6.24 14.21
N GLU A 17 -13.24 -6.82 13.54
CA GLU A 17 -14.63 -6.33 13.60
C GLU A 17 -15.16 -6.34 15.05
N LYS A 18 -14.91 -7.42 15.80
CA LYS A 18 -15.34 -7.53 17.18
C LYS A 18 -14.77 -6.41 18.06
N ILE A 19 -13.48 -6.10 17.93
CA ILE A 19 -12.84 -5.03 18.70
C ILE A 19 -13.48 -3.68 18.35
N LEU A 20 -13.62 -3.37 17.06
CA LEU A 20 -14.14 -2.07 16.65
C LEU A 20 -15.61 -1.87 16.99
N TRP A 21 -16.43 -2.90 16.86
CA TRP A 21 -17.88 -2.79 17.04
C TRP A 21 -18.32 -3.09 18.48
N GLY A 22 -17.41 -3.61 19.31
CA GLY A 22 -17.67 -3.95 20.71
C GLY A 22 -16.99 -3.01 21.71
N GLU A 23 -15.82 -2.48 21.37
CA GLU A 23 -15.01 -1.68 22.31
C GLU A 23 -14.85 -0.22 21.88
N VAL A 24 -14.88 0.07 20.57
CA VAL A 24 -14.64 1.43 20.04
C VAL A 24 -15.93 2.17 19.68
N GLY A 25 -16.87 1.51 18.99
CA GLY A 25 -18.13 2.10 18.53
C GLY A 25 -19.04 1.05 17.91
N THR A 26 -19.96 1.44 17.04
CA THR A 26 -20.82 0.50 16.30
C THR A 26 -20.51 0.48 14.81
N LYS A 27 -20.96 -0.57 14.10
CA LYS A 27 -20.85 -0.65 12.64
C LYS A 27 -21.57 0.50 11.94
N ASP A 28 -22.68 0.98 12.49
CA ASP A 28 -23.44 2.09 11.94
C ASP A 28 -22.67 3.41 12.05
N ASP A 29 -21.97 3.62 13.17
CA ASP A 29 -21.12 4.81 13.35
C ASP A 29 -19.95 4.80 12.37
N TYR A 30 -19.34 3.62 12.18
CA TYR A 30 -18.31 3.43 11.16
C TYR A 30 -18.82 3.81 9.77
N PHE A 31 -19.98 3.30 9.36
CA PHE A 31 -20.52 3.55 8.02
C PHE A 31 -20.89 5.02 7.81
N LYS A 32 -21.37 5.70 8.86
CA LYS A 32 -21.65 7.15 8.80
C LYS A 32 -20.39 7.99 8.55
N GLU A 33 -19.26 7.60 9.15
CA GLU A 33 -18.00 8.35 8.99
C GLU A 33 -17.19 7.94 7.76
N PHE A 34 -17.10 6.64 7.47
CA PHE A 34 -16.17 6.07 6.49
C PHE A 34 -16.86 5.47 5.25
N GLY A 35 -18.20 5.43 5.22
CA GLY A 35 -18.98 4.88 4.12
C GLY A 35 -18.65 3.42 3.83
N ASP A 36 -18.51 3.10 2.54
CA ASP A 36 -18.18 1.76 2.03
C ASP A 36 -16.69 1.41 2.12
N THR A 37 -15.87 2.21 2.82
CA THR A 37 -14.43 1.91 2.95
C THR A 37 -14.24 0.56 3.65
N PRO A 38 -13.49 -0.39 3.06
CA PRO A 38 -13.22 -1.65 3.73
C PRO A 38 -12.45 -1.43 5.03
N LEU A 39 -12.85 -2.12 6.09
CA LEU A 39 -12.26 -1.94 7.40
C LEU A 39 -10.73 -2.17 7.41
N SER A 40 -10.28 -3.20 6.70
CA SER A 40 -8.86 -3.52 6.56
C SER A 40 -8.07 -2.40 5.89
N ILE A 41 -8.67 -1.66 4.95
CA ILE A 41 -8.06 -0.50 4.30
C ILE A 41 -7.93 0.66 5.27
N LEU A 42 -8.97 0.95 6.06
CA LEU A 42 -8.87 2.00 7.08
C LEU A 42 -7.74 1.69 8.07
N VAL A 43 -7.72 0.47 8.62
CA VAL A 43 -6.63 0.06 9.52
C VAL A 43 -5.28 0.19 8.84
N ARG A 44 -5.17 -0.20 7.56
CA ARG A 44 -3.94 -0.03 6.77
C ARG A 44 -3.49 1.43 6.68
N SER A 45 -4.42 2.33 6.39
CA SER A 45 -4.14 3.77 6.25
C SER A 45 -3.70 4.43 7.55
N ILE A 46 -4.12 3.90 8.71
CA ILE A 46 -3.74 4.40 10.02
C ILE A 46 -2.37 3.86 10.46
N VAL A 47 -2.15 2.56 10.30
CA VAL A 47 -0.95 1.88 10.86
C VAL A 47 0.25 1.85 9.92
N GLY A 48 0.04 2.11 8.62
CA GLY A 48 1.10 2.06 7.61
C GLY A 48 1.56 0.64 7.26
N LEU A 49 2.55 0.54 6.36
CA LEU A 49 3.22 -0.69 5.97
C LEU A 49 4.56 -0.82 6.70
N ASP A 50 4.92 -2.03 7.10
CA ASP A 50 6.22 -2.30 7.67
C ASP A 50 7.32 -2.03 6.66
N GLN A 51 8.39 -1.34 7.08
CA GLN A 51 9.50 -0.97 6.21
C GLN A 51 10.16 -2.19 5.56
N MET A 52 10.37 -3.27 6.32
CA MET A 52 11.00 -4.47 5.77
C MET A 52 10.09 -5.13 4.73
N ALA A 53 8.79 -5.21 5.01
CA ALA A 53 7.82 -5.76 4.06
C ALA A 53 7.71 -4.92 2.77
N ALA A 54 7.79 -3.59 2.88
CA ALA A 54 7.85 -2.70 1.71
C ALA A 54 9.14 -2.90 0.91
N ASN A 55 10.29 -2.94 1.58
CA ASN A 55 11.59 -3.16 0.94
C ASN A 55 11.66 -4.52 0.26
N GLU A 56 11.10 -5.57 0.87
CA GLU A 56 11.03 -6.91 0.28
C GLU A 56 10.21 -6.89 -1.02
N ALA A 57 9.04 -6.25 -1.01
CA ALA A 57 8.17 -6.14 -2.18
C ALA A 57 8.84 -5.40 -3.36
N PHE A 58 9.70 -4.41 -3.08
CA PHE A 58 10.42 -3.65 -4.10
C PHE A 58 11.91 -4.05 -4.23
N SER A 59 12.31 -5.21 -3.69
CA SER A 59 13.72 -5.60 -3.58
C SER A 59 14.43 -5.76 -4.94
N GLU A 60 13.72 -6.18 -5.99
CA GLU A 60 14.22 -6.22 -7.37
C GLU A 60 14.76 -4.85 -7.79
N PHE A 61 13.99 -3.78 -7.53
CA PHE A 61 14.32 -2.42 -7.96
C PHE A 61 15.26 -1.70 -7.01
N LEU A 62 15.16 -1.95 -5.69
CA LEU A 62 16.03 -1.32 -4.70
C LEU A 62 17.48 -1.80 -4.79
N ASN A 63 17.72 -3.01 -5.32
CA ASN A 63 19.05 -3.58 -5.47
C ASN A 63 19.60 -3.49 -6.91
N ASP A 64 18.81 -3.00 -7.86
CA ASP A 64 19.23 -2.88 -9.27
C ASP A 64 20.24 -1.75 -9.46
N GLN A 65 21.47 -2.13 -9.81
CA GLN A 65 22.58 -1.21 -10.05
C GLN A 65 22.48 -0.45 -11.38
N ASN A 66 21.52 -0.81 -12.24
CA ASN A 66 21.31 -0.15 -13.53
C ASN A 66 20.38 1.07 -13.44
N LEU A 67 19.70 1.28 -12.30
CA LEU A 67 18.84 2.43 -12.12
C LEU A 67 19.65 3.72 -11.96
N ASP A 68 19.22 4.77 -12.64
CA ASP A 68 19.78 6.10 -12.43
C ASP A 68 19.25 6.76 -11.14
N SER A 69 19.84 7.90 -10.79
CA SER A 69 19.48 8.63 -9.56
C SER A 69 17.99 9.02 -9.45
N LYS A 70 17.33 9.32 -10.57
CA LYS A 70 15.90 9.68 -10.57
C LYS A 70 15.04 8.44 -10.41
N GLN A 71 15.38 7.36 -11.12
CA GLN A 71 14.69 6.07 -11.02
C GLN A 71 14.80 5.50 -9.60
N SER A 72 16.00 5.45 -9.01
CA SER A 72 16.19 5.00 -7.63
C SER A 72 15.42 5.87 -6.64
N ARG A 73 15.43 7.20 -6.83
CA ARG A 73 14.65 8.12 -5.99
C ARG A 73 13.15 7.85 -6.13
N PHE A 74 12.65 7.60 -7.33
CA PHE A 74 11.24 7.30 -7.58
C PHE A 74 10.80 6.04 -6.83
N VAL A 75 11.55 4.93 -6.98
CA VAL A 75 11.25 3.67 -6.27
C VAL A 75 11.29 3.85 -4.76
N LYS A 76 12.32 4.52 -4.22
CA LYS A 76 12.40 4.81 -2.79
C LYS A 76 11.22 5.64 -2.30
N THR A 77 10.77 6.60 -3.10
CA THR A 77 9.62 7.44 -2.79
C THR A 77 8.32 6.61 -2.75
N ILE A 78 8.17 5.60 -3.63
CA ILE A 78 7.05 4.65 -3.54
C ILE A 78 7.09 3.90 -2.22
N VAL A 79 8.26 3.36 -1.86
CA VAL A 79 8.47 2.62 -0.61
C VAL A 79 8.10 3.48 0.59
N ASP A 80 8.64 4.70 0.69
CA ASP A 80 8.35 5.63 1.78
C ASP A 80 6.85 5.97 1.85
N TYR A 81 6.20 6.13 0.69
CA TYR A 81 4.77 6.38 0.61
C TYR A 81 3.94 5.21 1.16
N VAL A 82 4.21 3.98 0.73
CA VAL A 82 3.43 2.82 1.20
C VAL A 82 3.72 2.52 2.68
N VAL A 83 4.94 2.75 3.16
CA VAL A 83 5.29 2.64 4.59
C VAL A 83 4.45 3.60 5.42
N LYS A 84 4.32 4.84 4.98
CA LYS A 84 3.53 5.87 5.67
C LYS A 84 2.02 5.61 5.58
N ASN A 85 1.52 5.34 4.38
CA ASN A 85 0.07 5.35 4.09
C ASN A 85 -0.56 3.95 4.05
N GLY A 86 0.25 2.89 4.16
CA GLY A 86 -0.18 1.49 4.17
C GLY A 86 -0.59 0.93 2.81
N ILE A 87 -1.09 1.78 1.92
CA ILE A 87 -1.45 1.51 0.53
C ILE A 87 -1.08 2.70 -0.35
N MET A 88 -1.10 2.49 -1.67
CA MET A 88 -0.98 3.56 -2.66
C MET A 88 -2.01 3.35 -3.76
N GLU A 89 -2.70 4.42 -4.14
CA GLU A 89 -3.50 4.46 -5.36
C GLU A 89 -2.62 4.84 -6.55
N ARG A 90 -2.89 4.27 -7.73
CA ARG A 90 -2.09 4.56 -8.93
C ARG A 90 -2.05 6.05 -9.29
N ARG A 91 -3.13 6.79 -8.99
CA ARG A 91 -3.19 8.25 -9.22
C ARG A 91 -2.14 9.02 -8.41
N ALA A 92 -1.71 8.51 -7.25
CA ALA A 92 -0.68 9.16 -6.44
C ALA A 92 0.65 9.32 -7.20
N LEU A 93 0.94 8.44 -8.18
CA LEU A 93 2.12 8.54 -9.04
C LEU A 93 2.10 9.77 -9.97
N GLN A 94 0.95 10.45 -10.09
CA GLN A 94 0.77 11.67 -10.88
C GLN A 94 0.69 12.93 -10.00
N GLU A 95 0.93 12.79 -8.69
CA GLU A 95 0.86 13.87 -7.71
C GLU A 95 2.24 14.05 -7.04
N GLU A 96 2.41 15.12 -6.28
CA GLU A 96 3.59 15.30 -5.44
C GLU A 96 3.73 14.16 -4.41
N PRO A 97 4.95 13.65 -4.13
CA PRO A 97 6.26 14.10 -4.61
C PRO A 97 6.71 13.49 -5.96
N PHE A 98 5.90 12.67 -6.61
CA PHE A 98 6.27 11.93 -7.83
C PHE A 98 6.35 12.84 -9.05
N GLU A 99 5.41 13.78 -9.19
CA GLU A 99 5.39 14.79 -10.25
C GLU A 99 6.73 15.56 -10.32
N SER A 100 7.26 15.98 -9.17
CA SER A 100 8.56 16.64 -9.04
C SER A 100 9.78 15.78 -9.42
N ILE A 101 9.67 14.44 -9.43
CA ILE A 101 10.76 13.54 -9.85
C ILE A 101 10.69 13.30 -11.36
N GLY A 102 9.48 13.07 -11.86
CA GLY A 102 9.17 12.77 -13.26
C GLY A 102 8.09 11.70 -13.37
N SER A 103 7.42 11.63 -14.52
CA SER A 103 6.38 10.62 -14.77
C SER A 103 6.99 9.22 -14.85
N ILE A 104 6.28 8.20 -14.34
CA ILE A 104 6.73 6.81 -14.38
C ILE A 104 7.02 6.31 -15.81
N VAL A 105 6.28 6.82 -16.81
CA VAL A 105 6.48 6.42 -18.23
C VAL A 105 7.67 7.11 -18.89
N ASP A 106 8.12 8.25 -18.34
CA ASP A 106 9.32 8.95 -18.82
C ASP A 106 10.58 8.39 -18.13
N LEU A 107 10.42 7.94 -16.89
CA LEU A 107 11.51 7.40 -16.08
C LEU A 107 11.82 5.94 -16.40
N PHE A 108 10.83 5.13 -16.78
CA PHE A 108 11.03 3.68 -16.95
C PHE A 108 10.51 3.19 -18.31
N PRO A 109 11.17 2.19 -18.92
CA PRO A 109 10.58 1.44 -20.03
C PRO A 109 9.21 0.88 -19.63
N THR A 110 8.30 0.78 -20.59
CA THR A 110 6.92 0.36 -20.37
C THR A 110 6.80 -0.93 -19.55
N GLU A 111 7.60 -1.94 -19.84
CA GLU A 111 7.57 -3.22 -19.11
C GLU A 111 7.96 -3.05 -17.64
N THR A 112 8.96 -2.22 -17.37
CA THR A 112 9.42 -1.91 -16.01
C THR A 112 8.38 -1.10 -15.24
N ALA A 113 7.79 -0.08 -15.88
CA ALA A 113 6.71 0.71 -15.29
C ALA A 113 5.51 -0.18 -14.90
N ILE A 114 5.12 -1.12 -15.78
CA ILE A 114 4.04 -2.08 -15.50
C ILE A 114 4.38 -2.96 -14.29
N LYS A 115 5.61 -3.46 -14.18
CA LYS A 115 6.03 -4.26 -13.02
C LYS A 115 5.93 -3.48 -11.71
N ILE A 116 6.40 -2.22 -11.68
CA ILE A 116 6.31 -1.36 -10.49
C ILE A 116 4.85 -1.17 -10.08
N VAL A 117 3.96 -0.84 -11.04
CA VAL A 117 2.52 -0.68 -10.78
C VAL A 117 1.89 -1.99 -10.29
N SER A 118 2.29 -3.13 -10.84
CA SER A 118 1.80 -4.44 -10.39
C SER A 118 2.17 -4.74 -8.94
N ILE A 119 3.34 -4.29 -8.46
CA ILE A 119 3.72 -4.44 -7.04
C ILE A 119 2.83 -3.56 -6.16
N ILE A 120 2.57 -2.31 -6.56
CA ILE A 120 1.66 -1.40 -5.87
C ILE A 120 0.26 -2.04 -5.75
N ASP A 121 -0.25 -2.58 -6.85
CA ASP A 121 -1.56 -3.24 -6.87
C ASP A 121 -1.59 -4.48 -5.96
N SER A 122 -0.51 -5.27 -5.94
CA SER A 122 -0.37 -6.44 -5.07
C SER A 122 -0.40 -6.05 -3.58
N ILE A 123 0.31 -4.97 -3.19
CA ILE A 123 0.28 -4.44 -1.82
C ILE A 123 -1.14 -4.01 -1.44
N LYS A 124 -1.82 -3.27 -2.33
CA LYS A 124 -3.21 -2.86 -2.10
C LYS A 124 -4.15 -4.06 -1.99
N LYS A 125 -3.98 -5.06 -2.86
CA LYS A 125 -4.75 -6.31 -2.85
C LYS A 125 -4.60 -7.05 -1.52
N ASN A 126 -3.37 -7.15 -0.99
CA ASN A 126 -3.11 -7.75 0.32
C ASN A 126 -3.76 -6.99 1.48
N ALA A 127 -4.13 -5.71 1.29
CA ALA A 127 -4.88 -4.94 2.28
C ALA A 127 -6.41 -5.12 2.15
N THR A 128 -6.92 -5.51 0.97
CA THR A 128 -8.37 -5.70 0.73
C THR A 128 -8.82 -7.15 0.84
N GLU A 129 -7.95 -8.12 0.56
CA GLU A 129 -8.34 -9.53 0.54
C GLU A 129 -8.39 -10.11 1.95
N VAL A 130 -9.47 -10.84 2.22
CA VAL A 130 -9.57 -11.77 3.33
C VAL A 130 -9.25 -13.16 2.77
N GLY A 131 -8.06 -13.66 3.10
CA GLY A 131 -7.62 -15.02 2.78
C GLY A 131 -8.61 -16.06 3.33
N ALA A 132 -8.69 -17.18 2.60
CA ALA A 132 -9.65 -18.26 2.83
C ALA A 132 -9.61 -18.85 4.24
#